data_AF-A0AAI8C7I5-F1
#
_entry.id   AF-A0AAI8C7I5-F1
#
_cell.length_a   1.000
_cell.length_b   1.000
_cell.length_c   1.000
_cell.angle_alpha   90.00
_cell.angle_beta   90.00
_cell.angle_gamma   90.00
#
_symmetry.space_group_name_H-M   'P 1'
#
loop_
_entity.id
_entity.type
_entity.pdbx_description
1 polymer ?
#
loop_
_entity_poly.entity_id
_entity_poly.type
_entity_poly.pdbx_seq_one_letter_code
_entity_poly.pdbx_strand_id
1 'polypeptide(L)'
;MSKKRLYLRNYDEYRLLRNVSDPLLFLGVPLKISIISLMCIVFSIGIGFFLHLIHIPGIIAIIVSVALLTLCTVGVRVFYKKYGVYGYELKRREKLLTNAIIADIPLAVLLKKRLK
;
A
#
# COMPACT_ATOMS: atom_id res chain seq x y z
N MET A 1 43.79 -23.60 4.39
CA MET A 1 43.88 -22.64 5.52
C MET A 1 42.79 -21.58 5.32
N SER A 2 41.61 -21.77 5.90
CA SER A 2 40.42 -20.93 5.65
C SER A 2 40.50 -19.66 6.51
N LYS A 3 40.59 -18.49 5.87
CA LYS A 3 40.51 -17.18 6.55
C LYS A 3 39.09 -17.00 7.07
N LYS A 4 38.86 -17.36 8.35
CA LYS A 4 37.66 -16.99 9.10
C LYS A 4 37.53 -15.47 9.06
N ARG A 5 36.53 -14.96 8.34
CA ARG A 5 36.13 -13.55 8.44
C ARG A 5 35.56 -13.37 9.85
N LEU A 6 36.24 -12.57 10.67
CA LEU A 6 35.77 -12.20 12.00
C LEU A 6 34.61 -11.20 11.84
N TYR A 7 33.41 -11.71 11.59
CA TYR A 7 32.19 -10.95 11.87
C TYR A 7 31.90 -11.12 13.36
N LEU A 8 31.74 -10.01 14.10
CA LEU A 8 31.45 -10.05 15.55
C LEU A 8 30.11 -10.73 15.88
N ARG A 9 29.25 -10.94 14.88
CA ARG A 9 28.01 -11.73 14.93
C ARG A 9 27.87 -12.48 13.61
N ASN A 10 27.49 -13.76 13.66
CA ASN A 10 27.34 -14.67 12.50
C ASN A 10 26.16 -14.31 11.55
N TYR A 11 25.90 -13.03 11.30
CA TYR A 11 24.80 -12.59 10.43
C TYR A 11 25.33 -11.60 9.38
N ASP A 12 25.25 -12.01 8.11
CA ASP A 12 25.67 -11.18 6.97
C ASP A 12 24.66 -10.07 6.64
N GLU A 13 23.38 -10.27 6.96
CA GLU A 13 22.31 -9.31 6.70
C GLU A 13 21.34 -9.24 7.90
N TYR A 14 21.08 -8.02 8.39
CA TYR A 14 19.97 -7.79 9.31
C TYR A 14 18.72 -7.46 8.52
N ARG A 15 17.74 -8.37 8.53
CA ARG A 15 16.37 -8.03 8.09
C ARG A 15 15.81 -7.02 9.07
N LEU A 16 15.53 -5.82 8.57
CA LEU A 16 14.81 -4.79 9.33
C LEU A 16 13.41 -5.33 9.67
N LEU A 17 13.18 -5.65 10.94
CA LEU A 17 11.84 -5.84 11.47
C LEU A 17 11.11 -4.50 11.39
N ARG A 18 10.27 -4.35 10.38
CA ARG A 18 9.50 -3.12 10.15
C ARG A 18 8.29 -3.16 11.08
N ASN A 19 8.25 -2.24 12.04
CA ASN A 19 7.06 -2.05 12.87
C ASN A 19 5.97 -1.44 11.98
N VAL A 20 4.96 -2.24 11.64
CA VAL A 20 3.82 -1.79 10.86
C VAL A 20 2.68 -1.61 11.85
N SER A 21 2.19 -0.38 11.99
CA SER A 21 0.97 -0.13 12.75
C SER A 21 -0.17 -0.93 12.11
N ASP A 22 -0.81 -1.80 12.88
CA ASP A 22 -1.96 -2.56 12.40
C ASP A 22 -3.06 -1.59 11.93
N PRO A 23 -3.52 -1.70 10.68
CA PRO A 23 -4.56 -0.82 10.17
C PRO A 23 -5.87 -1.11 10.92
N LEU A 24 -6.57 -0.06 11.35
CA LEU A 24 -7.90 -0.18 11.94
C LEU A 24 -8.83 -0.86 10.92
N LEU A 25 -9.34 -2.04 11.28
CA LEU A 25 -10.25 -2.84 10.48
C LEU A 25 -11.70 -2.55 10.87
N PHE A 26 -12.56 -2.33 9.89
CA PHE A 26 -14.01 -2.21 10.04
C PHE A 26 -14.68 -3.25 9.13
N LEU A 27 -15.43 -4.20 9.72
CA LEU A 27 -16.05 -5.34 9.01
C LEU A 27 -15.06 -6.12 8.11
N GLY A 28 -13.82 -6.34 8.59
CA GLY A 28 -12.79 -7.10 7.86
C GLY A 28 -12.11 -6.33 6.71
N VAL A 29 -12.38 -5.03 6.57
CA VAL A 29 -11.78 -4.15 5.56
C VAL A 29 -11.08 -2.98 6.26
N PRO A 30 -9.89 -2.52 5.81
CA PRO A 30 -9.25 -1.34 6.35
C PRO A 30 -10.19 -0.12 6.33
N LEU A 31 -10.27 0.62 7.44
CA LEU A 31 -11.19 1.75 7.63
C LEU A 31 -11.12 2.77 6.47
N LYS A 32 -9.91 3.05 5.97
CA LYS A 32 -9.70 3.93 4.81
C LYS A 32 -10.48 3.45 3.58
N ILE A 33 -10.50 2.15 3.33
CA ILE A 33 -11.18 1.55 2.18
C ILE A 33 -12.70 1.56 2.37
N SER A 34 -13.18 1.32 3.59
CA SER A 34 -14.61 1.41 3.93
C SER A 34 -15.16 2.83 3.79
N ILE A 35 -14.35 3.85 4.11
CA ILE A 35 -14.73 5.26 3.89
C ILE A 35 -14.79 5.56 2.38
N ILE A 36 -13.81 5.08 1.60
CA ILE A 36 -13.79 5.27 0.15
C ILE A 36 -15.00 4.62 -0.52
N SER A 37 -15.38 3.41 -0.10
CA SER A 37 -16.56 2.73 -0.64
C SER A 37 -17.85 3.48 -0.29
N LEU A 38 -17.97 4.00 0.92
CA LEU A 38 -19.11 4.82 1.33
C LEU A 38 -19.21 6.12 0.52
N MET A 39 -18.08 6.79 0.28
CA MET A 39 -18.01 7.98 -0.57
C MET A 39 -18.41 7.68 -2.03
N CYS A 40 -17.99 6.54 -2.58
CA CYS A 40 -18.42 6.11 -3.92
C CYS A 40 -19.94 5.92 -4.02
N ILE A 41 -20.59 5.39 -2.98
CA ILE A 41 -22.06 5.23 -2.94
C ILE A 41 -22.74 6.59 -2.95
N VAL A 42 -22.32 7.48 -2.04
CA VAL A 42 -22.87 8.84 -1.94
C VAL A 42 -22.70 9.61 -3.26
N PHE A 43 -21.52 9.50 -3.88
CA PHE A 43 -21.21 10.15 -5.14
C PHE A 43 -22.06 9.62 -6.31
N SER A 44 -22.28 8.30 -6.40
CA SER A 44 -23.13 7.69 -7.42
C SER A 44 -24.59 8.16 -7.32
N ILE A 45 -25.11 8.29 -6.09
CA ILE A 45 -26.46 8.83 -5.83
C ILE A 45 -26.52 10.31 -6.21
N GLY A 46 -25.51 11.10 -5.82
CA GLY A 46 -25.44 12.53 -6.15
C GLY A 46 -25.41 12.79 -7.66
N ILE A 47 -24.67 11.97 -8.41
CA ILE A 47 -24.66 12.01 -9.88
C ILE A 47 -26.06 11.71 -10.44
N GLY A 48 -26.75 10.70 -9.93
CA GLY A 48 -28.10 10.36 -10.39
C GLY A 48 -29.08 11.53 -10.23
N PHE A 49 -29.04 12.19 -9.07
CA PHE A 49 -29.81 13.42 -8.83
C PHE A 49 -29.42 14.55 -9.78
N PHE A 50 -28.13 14.75 -10.03
CA PHE A 50 -27.64 15.79 -10.93
C PHE A 50 -28.08 15.57 -12.39
N LEU A 51 -28.01 14.33 -12.89
CA LEU A 51 -28.50 14.01 -14.24
C LEU A 51 -30.02 14.25 -14.35
N HIS A 52 -30.77 13.95 -13.29
CA HIS A 52 -32.20 14.23 -13.27
C HIS A 52 -32.50 15.74 -13.32
N LEU A 53 -31.70 16.57 -12.63
CA LEU A 53 -31.83 18.03 -12.63
C LEU A 53 -31.65 18.63 -14.04
N ILE A 54 -30.81 18.03 -14.89
CA ILE A 54 -30.55 18.47 -16.28
C ILE A 54 -31.58 17.88 -17.26
N HIS A 55 -32.69 17.31 -16.77
CA HIS A 55 -33.78 16.73 -17.59
C HIS A 55 -33.33 15.56 -18.48
N ILE A 56 -32.27 14.84 -18.09
CA ILE A 56 -31.89 13.59 -18.75
C ILE A 56 -32.97 12.54 -18.43
N PRO A 57 -33.35 11.68 -19.40
CA PRO A 57 -34.31 10.61 -19.16
C PRO A 57 -33.93 9.79 -17.93
N GLY A 58 -34.88 9.57 -17.02
CA GLY A 58 -34.62 8.89 -15.75
C GLY A 58 -33.98 7.50 -15.91
N ILE A 59 -34.33 6.79 -16.99
CA ILE A 59 -33.72 5.50 -17.35
C ILE A 59 -32.20 5.64 -17.57
N ILE A 60 -31.76 6.67 -18.30
CA ILE A 60 -30.34 6.91 -18.58
C ILE A 60 -29.62 7.32 -17.28
N ALA A 61 -30.25 8.17 -16.46
CA ALA A 61 -29.69 8.58 -15.17
C ALA A 61 -29.44 7.37 -14.24
N ILE A 62 -30.39 6.44 -14.17
CA ILE A 62 -30.27 5.20 -13.37
C ILE A 62 -29.13 4.33 -13.89
N ILE A 63 -29.06 4.11 -15.22
CA ILE A 63 -28.01 3.28 -15.84
C ILE A 63 -26.62 3.86 -15.52
N VAL A 64 -26.46 5.18 -15.66
CA VAL A 64 -25.18 5.86 -15.39
C VAL A 64 -24.80 5.72 -13.91
N SER A 65 -25.73 5.98 -12.98
CA SER A 65 -25.45 5.83 -11.54
C SER A 65 -25.05 4.41 -11.17
N VAL A 66 -25.76 3.40 -11.67
CA VAL A 66 -25.46 1.98 -11.39
C VAL A 66 -24.12 1.56 -12.02
N ALA A 67 -23.83 2.00 -13.24
CA ALA A 67 -22.54 1.75 -13.90
C ALA A 67 -21.38 2.36 -13.11
N LEU A 68 -21.56 3.58 -12.59
CA LEU A 68 -20.53 4.26 -11.81
C LEU A 68 -20.30 3.57 -10.46
N LEU A 69 -21.38 3.11 -9.81
CA LEU A 69 -21.30 2.36 -8.56
C LEU A 69 -20.57 1.03 -8.73
N THR A 70 -20.89 0.29 -9.78
CA THR A 70 -20.25 -1.00 -10.08
C THR A 70 -18.76 -0.82 -10.42
N LEU A 71 -18.40 0.20 -11.21
CA LEU A 71 -17.00 0.53 -11.47
C LEU A 71 -16.23 0.89 -10.18
N CYS A 72 -16.81 1.74 -9.33
CA CYS A 72 -16.20 2.13 -8.05
C CYS A 72 -15.96 0.91 -7.14
N THR A 73 -16.98 0.05 -6.98
CA THR A 73 -16.89 -1.12 -6.11
C THR A 73 -15.91 -2.18 -6.63
N VAL A 74 -15.89 -2.41 -7.94
CA VAL A 74 -14.89 -3.30 -8.58
C VAL A 74 -13.48 -2.72 -8.42
N GLY A 75 -13.30 -1.42 -8.66
CA GLY A 75 -12.03 -0.73 -8.48
C GLY A 75 -11.48 -0.88 -7.06
N VAL A 76 -12.35 -0.67 -6.06
CA VAL A 76 -12.00 -0.86 -4.65
C VAL A 76 -11.62 -2.32 -4.35
N ARG A 77 -12.37 -3.30 -4.85
CA ARG A 77 -12.04 -4.74 -4.67
C ARG A 77 -10.71 -5.11 -5.31
N VAL A 78 -10.44 -4.66 -6.53
CA VAL A 78 -9.18 -4.93 -7.23
C VAL A 78 -8.01 -4.27 -6.51
N PHE A 79 -8.18 -3.03 -6.05
CA PHE A 79 -7.19 -2.33 -5.25
C PHE A 79 -6.89 -3.10 -3.95
N TYR A 80 -7.93 -3.52 -3.22
CA TYR A 80 -7.75 -4.29 -2.01
C TYR A 80 -7.07 -5.64 -2.27
N LYS A 81 -7.47 -6.38 -3.32
CA LYS A 81 -6.83 -7.64 -3.72
C LYS A 81 -5.34 -7.46 -4.04
N LYS A 82 -4.95 -6.32 -4.62
CA LYS A 82 -3.58 -6.04 -5.06
C LYS A 82 -2.64 -5.55 -3.94
N TYR A 83 -3.18 -4.82 -2.96
CA TYR A 83 -2.38 -4.16 -1.92
C TYR A 83 -2.61 -4.72 -0.51
N GLY A 84 -3.62 -5.57 -0.31
CA GLY A 84 -3.89 -6.23 0.96
C GLY A 84 -4.27 -5.29 2.10
N VAL A 85 -4.24 -5.83 3.32
CA VAL A 85 -4.65 -5.15 4.56
C VAL A 85 -3.73 -3.96 4.87
N TYR A 86 -2.43 -4.09 4.63
CA TYR A 86 -1.43 -3.04 4.90
C TYR A 86 -1.42 -1.91 3.84
N GLY A 87 -2.14 -2.08 2.73
CA GLY A 87 -2.41 -1.03 1.75
C GLY A 87 -1.23 -0.64 0.85
N TYR A 88 -1.50 0.29 -0.08
CA TYR A 88 -0.53 0.81 -1.05
C TYR A 88 0.64 1.54 -0.39
N GLU A 89 0.41 2.20 0.75
CA GLU A 89 1.42 2.95 1.48
C GLU A 89 2.56 2.04 1.96
N LEU A 90 2.24 0.84 2.46
CA LEU A 90 3.26 -0.14 2.86
C LEU A 90 4.09 -0.55 1.64
N LYS A 91 3.43 -1.00 0.57
CA LYS A 91 4.12 -1.43 -0.66
C LYS A 91 4.99 -0.34 -1.27
N ARG A 92 4.54 0.93 -1.17
CA ARG A 92 5.30 2.09 -1.62
C ARG A 92 6.51 2.37 -0.72
N ARG A 93 6.35 2.28 0.60
CA ARG A 93 7.46 2.38 1.55
C ARG A 93 8.47 1.25 1.34
N GLU A 94 8.00 0.02 1.15
CA GLU A 94 8.87 -1.13 0.89
C GLU A 94 9.70 -0.98 -0.38
N LYS A 95 9.15 -0.36 -1.43
CA LYS A 95 9.89 -0.08 -2.65
C LYS A 95 10.99 0.99 -2.46
N LEU A 96 10.84 1.87 -1.48
CA LEU A 96 11.76 2.98 -1.22
C LEU A 96 12.84 2.64 -0.18
N LEU A 97 12.58 1.70 0.72
CA LEU A 97 13.55 1.30 1.75
C LEU A 97 14.35 0.07 1.33
N THR A 98 15.68 0.18 1.37
CA THR A 98 16.61 -0.95 1.22
C THR A 98 16.22 -2.08 2.18
N ASN A 99 16.09 -3.30 1.65
CA ASN A 99 15.57 -4.46 2.40
C ASN A 99 16.59 -5.07 3.37
N ALA A 100 17.85 -4.67 3.28
CA ALA A 100 18.92 -5.10 4.16
C ALA A 100 19.82 -3.90 4.46
N ILE A 101 20.21 -3.76 5.73
CA ILE A 101 21.39 -2.99 6.10
C ILE A 101 22.54 -4.00 6.06
N ILE A 102 23.52 -3.76 5.20
CA ILE A 102 24.77 -4.55 5.21
C ILE A 102 25.42 -4.26 6.57
N ALA A 103 25.46 -5.28 7.41
CA ALA A 103 26.10 -5.20 8.71
C ALA A 103 27.57 -4.85 8.53
N ASP A 104 27.99 -3.76 9.17
CA ASP A 104 29.36 -3.33 9.43
C ASP A 104 30.38 -3.60 8.32
N ILE A 105 30.77 -2.52 7.61
CA ILE A 105 32.03 -2.51 6.86
C ILE A 105 33.11 -3.01 7.83
N PRO A 106 33.80 -4.14 7.53
CA PRO A 106 34.78 -4.69 8.45
C PRO A 106 35.80 -3.63 8.81
N LEU A 107 36.21 -3.54 10.07
CA LEU A 107 37.20 -2.55 10.53
C LEU A 107 38.47 -2.57 9.65
N ALA A 108 38.83 -3.76 9.15
CA ALA A 108 39.92 -3.96 8.18
C ALA A 108 39.73 -3.20 6.85
N VAL A 109 38.50 -3.09 6.34
CA VAL A 109 38.17 -2.33 5.12
C VAL A 109 38.23 -0.82 5.39
N LEU A 110 37.80 -0.38 6.57
CA LEU A 110 37.92 1.01 7.01
C LEU A 110 39.39 1.45 7.18
N LEU A 111 40.20 0.62 7.85
CA LEU A 111 41.63 0.86 8.04
C LEU A 111 42.39 0.86 6.70
N LYS A 112 42.05 -0.05 5.78
CA LYS A 112 42.70 -0.11 4.46
C LYS A 112 42.35 1.10 3.57
N LYS A 113 41.16 1.69 3.74
CA LYS A 113 40.77 2.94 3.05
C LYS A 113 41.50 4.17 3.57
N ARG A 114 41.93 4.17 4.84
CA ARG A 114 42.64 5.28 5.49
C ARG A 114 44.17 5.20 5.36
N LEU A 115 44.70 4.06 4.92
CA LEU A 115 46.12 3.83 4.63
C LEU A 115 46.52 4.15 3.17
N LYS A 116 45.61 4.75 2.40
CA LYS A 116 45.86 5.35 1.09
C LYS A 116 45.85 6.87 1.24
#